data_AF-B4MDH0-F1
#
_entry.id   AF-B4MDH0-F1
#
_cell.length_a   1.000
_cell.length_b   1.000
_cell.length_c   1.000
_cell.angle_alpha   90.00
_cell.angle_beta   90.00
_cell.angle_gamma   90.00
#
_symmetry.space_group_name_H-M   'P 1'
#
loop_
_entity.id
_entity.type
_entity.pdbx_description
1 polymer ?
#
loop_
_entity_poly.entity_id
_entity_poly.type
_entity_poly.pdbx_seq_one_letter_code
_entity_poly.pdbx_strand_id
1 'polypeptide(L)'
;MNQQPRLFARQLNPGVILTQELKMKIFNYESLNREKSQLETEISQIRKQQDSIEDKLAEALAEDEFQRCLHGHMSSGPNDNEVLDIFKKHLSSTIDKLASKYERKIYLDIDLQKLKMTIEKEIMKVNDEAAAADAASN
;
A
#
# COMPACT_ATOMS: atom_id res chain seq x y z
N MET A 1 11.63 2.35 8.83
CA MET A 1 12.04 3.75 9.06
C MET A 1 11.22 4.64 8.13
N ASN A 2 10.12 5.20 8.62
CA ASN A 2 9.30 6.16 7.89
C ASN A 2 10.03 7.50 7.90
N GLN A 3 10.68 7.86 6.79
CA GLN A 3 11.09 9.25 6.59
C GLN A 3 9.82 10.06 6.43
N GLN A 4 9.36 10.69 7.51
CA GLN A 4 8.34 11.74 7.42
C GLN A 4 8.77 12.72 6.32
N PRO A 5 7.87 13.10 5.40
CA PRO A 5 8.21 14.07 4.37
C PRO A 5 8.60 15.35 5.10
N ARG A 6 9.88 15.73 4.99
CA ARG A 6 10.34 17.06 5.40
C ARG A 6 9.41 18.02 4.66
N LEU A 7 8.54 18.68 5.41
CA LEU A 7 7.48 19.54 4.88
C LEU A 7 8.06 20.40 3.75
N PHE A 8 7.54 20.27 2.53
CA PHE A 8 8.02 20.99 1.34
C PHE A 8 8.19 22.50 1.58
N ALA A 9 7.37 23.06 2.46
CA ALA A 9 7.49 24.45 2.91
C ALA A 9 8.88 24.82 3.47
N ARG A 10 9.62 23.88 4.06
CA ARG A 10 10.98 24.10 4.59
C ARG A 10 12.05 24.21 3.52
N GLN A 11 11.73 23.87 2.27
CA GLN A 11 12.65 23.96 1.13
C GLN A 11 12.58 25.32 0.44
N LEU A 12 11.67 26.22 0.83
CA LEU A 12 11.53 27.56 0.26
C LEU A 12 12.51 28.54 0.93
N ASN A 13 13.02 29.49 0.14
CA ASN A 13 13.77 30.62 0.67
C ASN A 13 12.84 31.52 1.51
N PRO A 14 13.36 32.19 2.57
CA PRO A 14 12.57 33.13 3.35
C PRO A 14 11.91 34.20 2.47
N GLY A 15 10.64 34.51 2.74
CA GLY A 15 9.88 35.51 1.97
C GLY A 15 9.25 35.00 0.67
N VAL A 16 9.63 33.81 0.18
CA VAL A 16 9.02 33.21 -1.01
C VAL A 16 7.62 32.71 -0.72
N ILE A 17 6.65 33.15 -1.52
CA ILE A 17 5.25 32.70 -1.45
C ILE A 17 5.04 31.54 -2.42
N LEU A 18 4.47 30.43 -1.92
CA LEU A 18 4.05 29.31 -2.75
C LEU A 18 3.02 29.73 -3.79
N THR A 19 3.28 29.39 -5.05
CA THR A 19 2.29 29.54 -6.13
C THR A 19 1.07 28.66 -5.87
N GLN A 20 -0.09 29.06 -6.40
CA GLN A 20 -1.33 28.28 -6.23
C GLN A 20 -1.20 26.87 -6.83
N GLU A 21 -0.51 26.76 -7.96
CA GLU A 21 -0.27 25.47 -8.62
C GLU A 21 0.57 24.54 -7.74
N LEU A 22 1.65 25.06 -7.13
CA LEU A 22 2.51 24.29 -6.24
C LEU A 22 1.77 23.86 -4.95
N LYS A 23 0.91 24.72 -4.41
CA LYS A 23 0.01 24.37 -3.28
C LYS A 23 -0.90 23.20 -3.64
N MET A 24 -1.50 23.21 -4.84
CA MET A 24 -2.38 22.13 -5.30
C MET A 24 -1.61 20.81 -5.47
N LYS A 25 -0.38 20.84 -5.98
CA LYS A 25 0.46 19.64 -6.10
C LYS A 25 0.83 19.07 -4.74
N ILE A 26 1.21 19.92 -3.78
CA ILE A 26 1.48 19.51 -2.39
C ILE A 26 0.22 18.89 -1.77
N PHE A 27 -0.94 19.52 -1.94
CA PHE A 27 -2.21 18.97 -1.45
C PHE A 27 -2.52 17.59 -2.04
N ASN A 28 -2.35 17.43 -3.36
CA ASN A 28 -2.54 16.15 -4.04
C ASN A 28 -1.57 15.08 -3.51
N TYR A 29 -0.30 15.45 -3.27
CA TYR A 29 0.70 14.56 -2.71
C TYR A 29 0.30 14.06 -1.30
N GLU A 30 -0.18 14.96 -0.45
CA GLU A 30 -0.70 14.60 0.87
C GLU A 30 -1.94 13.70 0.78
N SER A 31 -2.84 13.97 -0.17
CA SER A 31 -4.02 13.16 -0.41
C SER A 31 -3.66 11.73 -0.82
N LEU A 32 -2.71 11.56 -1.75
CA LEU A 32 -2.23 10.24 -2.18
C LEU A 32 -1.49 9.50 -1.04
N ASN A 33 -0.77 10.21 -0.17
CA ASN A 33 -0.17 9.61 1.01
C ASN A 33 -1.21 9.10 2.02
N ARG A 34 -2.32 9.84 2.20
CA ARG A 34 -3.45 9.37 3.01
C ARG A 34 -4.09 8.12 2.40
N GLU A 35 -4.31 8.12 1.09
CA GLU A 35 -4.81 6.93 0.37
C GLU A 35 -3.88 5.72 0.57
N LYS A 36 -2.56 5.91 0.44
CA LYS A 36 -1.58 4.85 0.69
C LYS A 36 -1.66 4.30 2.11
N SER A 37 -1.76 5.18 3.11
CA SER A 37 -1.88 4.74 4.52
C SER A 37 -3.17 3.96 4.77
N GLN A 38 -4.27 4.38 4.16
CA GLN A 38 -5.54 3.66 4.22
C GLN A 38 -5.42 2.27 3.57
N LEU A 39 -4.78 2.21 2.40
CA LEU A 39 -4.54 0.97 1.67
C LEU A 39 -3.69 -0.03 2.47
N GLU A 40 -2.66 0.45 3.20
CA GLU A 40 -1.86 -0.40 4.09
C GLU A 40 -2.68 -0.99 5.25
N THR A 41 -3.62 -0.20 5.79
CA THR A 41 -4.55 -0.66 6.82
C THR A 41 -5.47 -1.76 6.28
N GLU A 42 -6.04 -1.55 5.09
CA GLU A 42 -6.90 -2.53 4.42
C GLU A 42 -6.15 -3.83 4.10
N ILE A 43 -4.92 -3.75 3.58
CA ILE A 43 -4.08 -4.92 3.34
C ILE A 43 -3.86 -5.71 4.63
N SER A 44 -3.54 -5.02 5.73
CA SER A 44 -3.34 -5.67 7.03
C SER A 44 -4.61 -6.38 7.50
N GLN A 45 -5.79 -5.78 7.31
CA GLN A 45 -7.07 -6.40 7.67
C GLN A 45 -7.35 -7.65 6.81
N ILE A 46 -7.14 -7.58 5.50
CA ILE A 46 -7.38 -8.72 4.60
C ILE A 46 -6.40 -9.86 4.91
N ARG A 47 -5.14 -9.57 5.26
CA ARG A 47 -4.18 -10.60 5.72
C ARG A 47 -4.66 -11.31 6.98
N LYS A 48 -5.16 -10.57 7.98
CA LYS A 48 -5.76 -11.19 9.17
C LYS A 48 -6.96 -12.08 8.84
N GLN A 49 -7.75 -11.70 7.83
CA GLN A 49 -8.86 -12.54 7.35
C GLN A 49 -8.35 -13.80 6.66
N GLN A 50 -7.29 -13.69 5.85
CA GLN A 50 -6.61 -14.83 5.24
C GLN A 50 -6.13 -15.80 6.31
N ASP A 51 -5.36 -15.31 7.29
CA ASP A 51 -4.83 -16.12 8.39
C ASP A 51 -5.96 -16.86 9.12
N SER A 52 -7.06 -16.16 9.44
CA SER A 52 -8.22 -16.78 10.09
C SER A 52 -8.91 -17.84 9.23
N ILE A 53 -8.93 -17.70 7.90
CA ILE A 53 -9.48 -18.72 7.01
C ILE A 53 -8.55 -19.93 6.95
N GLU A 54 -7.24 -19.70 6.85
CA GLU A 54 -6.23 -20.75 6.81
C GLU A 54 -6.23 -21.58 8.10
N ASP A 55 -6.30 -20.94 9.27
CA ASP A 55 -6.41 -21.62 10.57
C ASP A 55 -7.65 -22.53 10.63
N LYS A 56 -8.82 -22.01 10.24
CA LYS A 56 -10.07 -22.78 10.22
C LYS A 56 -10.04 -23.95 9.25
N LEU A 57 -9.38 -23.77 8.09
CA LEU A 57 -9.22 -24.84 7.12
C LEU A 57 -8.29 -25.93 7.67
N ALA A 58 -7.18 -25.55 8.31
CA ALA A 58 -6.28 -26.50 8.93
C ALA A 58 -6.97 -27.31 10.03
N GLU A 59 -7.74 -26.65 10.90
CA GLU A 59 -8.55 -27.31 11.94
C GLU A 59 -9.58 -28.28 11.34
N ALA A 60 -10.32 -27.85 10.31
CA ALA A 60 -11.33 -28.69 9.67
C ALA A 60 -10.72 -29.92 8.98
N LEU A 61 -9.56 -29.77 8.34
CA LEU A 61 -8.85 -30.87 7.69
C LEU A 61 -8.29 -31.86 8.73
N ALA A 62 -7.76 -31.36 9.84
CA ALA A 62 -7.25 -32.19 10.94
C ALA A 62 -8.38 -32.96 11.63
N GLU A 63 -9.53 -32.33 11.86
CA GLU A 63 -10.71 -32.99 12.43
C GLU A 63 -11.25 -34.07 11.49
N ASP A 64 -11.36 -33.80 10.19
CA ASP A 64 -11.79 -34.80 9.21
C ASP A 64 -10.83 -36.01 9.20
N GLU A 65 -9.52 -35.76 9.26
CA GLU A 65 -8.53 -36.83 9.41
C GLU A 65 -8.68 -37.64 10.69
N PHE A 66 -8.88 -36.96 11.81
CA PHE A 66 -9.10 -37.60 13.10
C PHE A 66 -10.35 -38.48 13.08
N GLN A 67 -11.47 -37.97 12.53
CA GLN A 67 -12.71 -38.74 12.39
C GLN A 67 -12.55 -39.95 11.48
N ARG A 68 -11.86 -39.83 10.34
CA ARG A 68 -11.58 -40.99 9.47
C ARG A 68 -10.78 -42.07 10.20
N CYS A 69 -9.77 -41.68 10.98
CA CYS A 69 -8.99 -42.59 11.82
C CYS A 69 -9.88 -43.35 12.82
N LEU A 70 -10.79 -42.64 13.50
CA LEU A 70 -11.72 -43.26 14.47
C LEU A 70 -12.67 -44.28 13.82
N HIS A 71 -13.10 -44.04 12.59
CA HIS A 71 -14.03 -44.94 11.87
C HIS A 71 -13.32 -46.10 11.15
N GLY A 72 -12.00 -46.26 11.32
CA GLY A 72 -11.23 -47.33 10.68
C GLY A 72 -11.08 -47.18 9.17
N HIS A 73 -11.38 -46.00 8.62
CA HIS A 73 -11.13 -45.69 7.22
C HIS A 73 -9.63 -45.43 7.01
N MET A 74 -8.93 -46.41 6.45
CA MET A 74 -7.50 -46.36 6.10
C MET A 74 -7.19 -45.52 4.83
N SER A 75 -8.16 -44.80 4.27
CA SER A 75 -7.88 -43.92 3.13
C SER A 75 -7.04 -42.73 3.59
N SER A 76 -5.96 -42.44 2.86
CA SER A 76 -5.21 -41.19 2.99
C SER A 76 -6.17 -40.01 2.90
N GLY A 77 -5.89 -38.93 3.62
CA GLY A 77 -6.67 -37.69 3.53
C GLY A 77 -6.74 -37.10 2.12
N PRO A 78 -7.35 -35.92 1.99
CA PRO A 78 -7.53 -35.30 0.69
C PRO A 78 -6.19 -35.24 -0.04
N ASN A 79 -6.20 -35.67 -1.30
CA ASN A 79 -5.01 -35.61 -2.14
C ASN A 79 -4.67 -34.15 -2.50
N ASP A 80 -3.49 -33.90 -3.06
CA ASP A 80 -3.01 -32.55 -3.37
C ASP A 80 -3.99 -31.74 -4.24
N ASN A 81 -4.69 -32.38 -5.18
CA ASN A 81 -5.67 -31.69 -6.02
C ASN A 81 -6.91 -31.28 -5.24
N GLU A 82 -7.40 -32.14 -4.34
CA GLU A 82 -8.54 -31.85 -3.47
C GLU A 82 -8.19 -30.72 -2.48
N VAL A 83 -7.00 -30.77 -1.89
CA VAL A 83 -6.48 -29.70 -1.02
C VAL A 83 -6.38 -28.38 -1.80
N LEU A 84 -5.85 -28.40 -3.03
CA LEU A 84 -5.77 -27.23 -3.88
C LEU A 84 -7.15 -26.65 -4.20
N ASP A 85 -8.13 -27.50 -4.50
CA ASP A 85 -9.50 -27.05 -4.79
C ASP A 85 -10.20 -26.47 -3.56
N ILE A 86 -9.94 -27.04 -2.37
CA ILE A 86 -10.37 -26.47 -1.08
C ILE A 86 -9.76 -25.07 -0.90
N PHE A 87 -8.44 -24.93 -1.06
CA PHE A 87 -7.80 -23.62 -0.94
C PHE A 87 -8.33 -22.62 -1.96
N LYS A 88 -8.49 -23.01 -3.23
CA LYS A 88 -9.08 -22.13 -4.24
C LYS A 88 -10.48 -21.69 -3.84
N LYS A 89 -11.34 -22.62 -3.42
CA LYS A 89 -12.71 -22.29 -3.01
C LYS A 89 -12.77 -21.29 -1.86
N HIS A 90 -11.86 -21.40 -0.90
CA HIS A 90 -11.92 -20.62 0.34
C HIS A 90 -11.05 -19.35 0.33
N LEU A 91 -9.96 -19.33 -0.45
CA LEU A 91 -8.98 -18.23 -0.44
C LEU A 91 -8.95 -17.40 -1.73
N SER A 92 -9.49 -17.86 -2.87
CA SER A 92 -9.33 -17.13 -4.14
C SER A 92 -9.80 -15.68 -4.05
N SER A 93 -11.00 -15.43 -3.49
CA SER A 93 -11.51 -14.05 -3.35
C SER A 93 -10.62 -13.19 -2.46
N THR A 94 -10.03 -13.76 -1.41
CA THR A 94 -9.13 -13.05 -0.49
C THR A 94 -7.81 -12.73 -1.20
N ILE A 95 -7.27 -13.70 -1.94
CA ILE A 95 -6.05 -13.55 -2.75
C ILE A 95 -6.26 -12.48 -3.84
N ASP A 96 -7.37 -12.50 -4.56
CA ASP A 96 -7.70 -11.52 -5.59
C ASP A 96 -7.79 -10.11 -5.01
N LYS A 97 -8.44 -9.96 -3.86
CA LYS A 97 -8.50 -8.68 -3.13
C LYS A 97 -7.11 -8.20 -2.73
N LEU A 98 -6.26 -9.09 -2.18
CA LEU A 98 -4.88 -8.72 -1.83
C LEU A 98 -4.08 -8.30 -3.07
N ALA A 99 -4.17 -9.06 -4.16
CA ALA A 99 -3.48 -8.76 -5.40
C ALA A 99 -3.85 -7.36 -5.92
N SER A 100 -5.14 -7.07 -6.01
CA SER A 100 -5.68 -5.75 -6.37
C SER A 100 -5.12 -4.62 -5.49
N LYS A 101 -5.04 -4.84 -4.16
CA LYS A 101 -4.57 -3.83 -3.22
C LYS A 101 -3.06 -3.61 -3.31
N TYR A 102 -2.27 -4.67 -3.47
CA TYR A 102 -0.82 -4.55 -3.70
C TYR A 102 -0.50 -3.88 -5.03
N GLU A 103 -1.25 -4.20 -6.09
CA GLU A 103 -1.12 -3.54 -7.38
C GLU A 103 -1.37 -2.03 -7.27
N ARG A 104 -2.49 -1.62 -6.63
CA ARG A 104 -2.76 -0.20 -6.38
C ARG A 104 -1.66 0.47 -5.56
N LYS A 105 -1.07 -0.23 -4.59
CA LYS A 105 0.04 0.29 -3.78
C LYS A 105 1.26 0.61 -4.64
N ILE A 106 1.62 -0.28 -5.57
CA ILE A 106 2.74 -0.07 -6.48
C ILE A 106 2.50 1.16 -7.37
N TYR A 107 1.30 1.30 -7.93
CA TYR A 107 0.96 2.47 -8.74
C TYR A 107 1.02 3.77 -7.93
N LEU A 108 0.47 3.77 -6.71
CA LEU A 108 0.54 4.93 -5.81
C LEU A 108 1.98 5.30 -5.45
N ASP A 109 2.85 4.33 -5.23
CA ASP A 109 4.27 4.59 -4.92
C ASP A 109 4.98 5.30 -6.07
N ILE A 110 4.72 4.87 -7.30
CA ILE A 110 5.25 5.50 -8.51
C ILE A 110 4.71 6.94 -8.64
N ASP A 111 3.41 7.14 -8.47
CA ASP A 111 2.78 8.45 -8.61
C ASP A 111 3.25 9.44 -7.52
N LEU A 112 3.36 8.98 -6.27
CA LEU A 112 3.92 9.74 -5.17
C LEU A 112 5.37 10.15 -5.46
N GLN A 113 6.20 9.23 -5.96
CA GLN A 113 7.58 9.54 -6.30
C GLN A 113 7.67 10.59 -7.41
N LYS A 114 6.90 10.44 -8.49
CA LYS A 114 6.85 11.42 -9.59
C LYS A 114 6.40 12.79 -9.10
N LEU A 115 5.31 12.83 -8.34
CA LEU A 115 4.75 14.08 -7.84
C LEU A 115 5.71 14.79 -6.88
N LYS A 116 6.39 14.04 -6.01
CA LYS A 116 7.46 14.58 -5.16
C LYS A 116 8.57 15.23 -5.97
N MET A 117 9.09 14.54 -6.98
CA MET A 117 10.15 15.10 -7.84
C MET A 117 9.69 16.37 -8.57
N THR A 118 8.43 16.42 -9.01
CA THR A 118 7.85 17.62 -9.62
C THR A 118 7.78 18.78 -8.64
N ILE A 119 7.29 18.54 -7.42
CA ILE A 119 7.20 19.56 -6.36
C ILE A 119 8.61 20.09 -6.02
N GLU A 120 9.60 19.21 -5.85
CA GLU A 120 10.97 19.60 -5.54
C GLU A 120 11.58 20.49 -6.64
N LYS A 121 11.36 20.14 -7.92
CA LYS A 121 11.83 20.95 -9.06
C LYS A 121 11.18 22.32 -9.09
N GLU A 122 9.87 22.40 -8.83
CA GLU A 122 9.15 23.68 -8.82
C GLU A 122 9.57 24.58 -7.68
N ILE A 123 9.81 24.02 -6.48
CA ILE A 123 10.37 24.78 -5.36
C ILE A 123 11.74 25.36 -5.73
N MET A 124 12.60 24.54 -6.33
CA MET A 124 13.93 24.97 -6.77
C MET A 124 13.82 26.13 -7.76
N LYS A 125 12.96 26.01 -8.77
CA LYS A 125 12.71 27.07 -9.75
C LYS A 125 12.22 28.37 -9.10
N VAL A 126 11.24 28.30 -8.20
CA VAL A 126 10.69 29.49 -7.53
C VAL A 126 11.76 30.16 -6.64
N ASN A 127 12.60 29.37 -5.97
CA ASN A 127 13.71 29.90 -5.18
C ASN A 127 14.78 30.58 -6.05
N ASP A 128 15.12 29.99 -7.20
CA ASP A 128 16.09 30.55 -8.14
C ASP A 128 15.58 31.88 -8.73
N GLU A 129 14.29 31.94 -9.09
CA GLU A 129 13.63 33.17 -9.55
C GLU A 129 13.63 34.27 -8.48
N ALA A 130 13.36 33.91 -7.22
CA ALA A 130 13.40 34.84 -6.10
C ALA A 130 14.83 35.37 -5.83
N ALA A 131 15.83 34.48 -5.82
CA ALA A 131 17.22 34.85 -5.63
C ALA A 131 17.74 35.76 -6.75
N ALA A 132 17.33 35.51 -8.00
CA ALA A 132 17.66 36.35 -9.14
C ALA A 132 16.99 37.74 -9.05
N ALA A 133 15.73 37.80 -8.60
CA ALA A 133 15.02 39.07 -8.41
C ALA A 133 15.68 39.93 -7.31
N ASP A 134 16.03 39.32 -6.17
CA ASP A 134 16.74 40.01 -5.09
C ASP A 134 18.11 40.54 -5.54
N ALA A 135 18.85 39.75 -6.33
CA ALA A 135 20.15 40.14 -6.89
C ALA A 135 20.05 41.28 -7.93
N ALA A 136 18.93 41.41 -8.64
CA ALA A 136 18.71 42.49 -9.61
C ALA A 136 18.21 43.79 -8.96
N SER A 137 17.74 43.73 -7.71
CA SER A 137 17.21 44.86 -6.95
C SER A 137 18.21 45.55 -6.02
N ASN A 138 19.43 44.99 -5.91
CA ASN A 138 20.58 45.54 -5.18
C ASN A 138 21.67 45.99 -6.14
#